data_AF-A0A9E0Z7N3-F1
#
_entry.id   AF-A0A9E0Z7N3-F1
#
_cell.length_a   1.000
_cell.length_b   1.000
_cell.length_c   1.000
_cell.angle_alpha   90.00
_cell.angle_beta   90.00
_cell.angle_gamma   90.00
#
_symmetry.space_group_name_H-M   'P 1'
#
loop_
_entity.id
_entity.type
_entity.pdbx_description
1 polymer ?
#
loop_
_entity_poly.entity_id
_entity_poly.type
_entity_poly.pdbx_seq_one_letter_code
_entity_poly.pdbx_strand_id
1 'polypeptide(L)'
;MTQWGSKALGDQGYSPIEILRYYYGDNMYINTAQEISGIPSSWPGYVLENGASGNKVRQMQEQLNVIAGAYPAIPKITADGIYGPATAEAVRKFQSVFGLPETGTVDYRTWYKISEIYVGVSRIAELV
;
A
#
# COMPACT_ATOMS: atom_id res chain seq x y z
N MET A 1 7.53 -10.81 29.77
CA MET A 1 7.79 -9.66 28.88
C MET A 1 6.51 -8.85 28.81
N THR A 2 6.48 -7.68 29.46
CA THR A 2 5.24 -6.97 29.73
C THR A 2 4.84 -6.14 28.50
N GLN A 3 3.63 -6.39 27.97
CA GLN A 3 2.95 -5.58 26.93
C GLN A 3 2.86 -4.07 27.27
N TRP A 4 3.24 -3.69 28.49
CA TRP A 4 3.13 -2.34 29.05
C TRP A 4 4.41 -1.51 28.90
N GLY A 5 5.57 -2.13 28.70
CA GLY A 5 6.83 -1.41 28.67
C GLY A 5 6.98 -0.52 27.42
N SER A 6 6.55 -1.00 26.25
CA SER A 6 6.54 -0.20 25.02
C SER A 6 5.54 0.96 25.11
N LYS A 7 4.37 0.77 25.75
CA LYS A 7 3.40 1.84 26.00
C LYS A 7 3.98 2.93 26.90
N ALA A 8 4.62 2.55 28.01
CA ALA A 8 5.21 3.51 28.94
C ALA A 8 6.33 4.34 28.28
N LEU A 9 7.15 3.73 27.42
CA LEU A 9 8.16 4.44 26.63
C LEU A 9 7.52 5.37 25.60
N GLY A 10 6.43 4.94 24.94
CA GLY A 10 5.65 5.81 24.07
C GLY A 10 5.03 7.00 24.81
N ASP A 11 4.47 6.79 26.01
CA ASP A 11 3.93 7.84 26.89
C ASP A 11 5.04 8.81 27.37
N GLN A 12 6.30 8.34 27.42
CA GLN A 12 7.49 9.16 27.69
C GLN A 12 8.07 9.87 26.45
N GLY A 13 7.45 9.69 25.28
CA GLY A 13 7.83 10.38 24.03
C GLY A 13 8.82 9.61 23.15
N TYR A 14 9.14 8.35 23.45
CA TYR A 14 10.00 7.54 22.59
C TYR A 14 9.26 7.19 21.29
N SER A 15 9.93 7.36 20.16
CA SER A 15 9.45 6.92 18.86
C SER A 15 9.43 5.38 18.76
N PRO A 16 8.65 4.80 17.83
CA PRO A 16 8.64 3.35 17.60
C PRO A 16 10.03 2.76 17.36
N ILE A 17 10.92 3.50 16.69
CA ILE A 17 12.29 3.05 16.41
C ILE A 17 13.17 3.06 17.67
N GLU A 18 13.00 4.04 18.54
CA GLU A 18 13.74 4.12 19.81
C GLU A 18 13.26 3.04 20.79
N ILE A 19 11.95 2.75 20.83
CA ILE A 19 11.40 1.63 21.61
C ILE A 19 11.98 0.31 21.12
N LEU A 20 12.06 0.12 19.81
CA LEU A 20 12.65 -1.08 19.22
C LEU A 20 14.14 -1.21 19.57
N ARG A 21 14.93 -0.15 19.46
CA ARG A 21 16.34 -0.15 19.87
C ARG A 21 16.52 -0.35 21.38
N TYR A 22 15.61 0.16 22.21
CA TYR A 22 15.63 -0.05 23.66
C TYR A 22 15.52 -1.52 24.05
N TYR A 23 14.68 -2.30 23.36
CA TYR A 23 14.48 -3.72 23.67
C TYR A 23 15.45 -4.66 22.98
N TYR A 24 15.87 -4.34 21.76
CA TYR A 24 16.62 -5.25 20.90
C TYR A 24 18.06 -4.80 20.63
N GLY A 25 18.47 -3.66 21.19
CA GLY A 25 19.80 -3.09 21.05
C GLY A 25 19.98 -2.24 19.79
N ASP A 26 21.01 -1.40 19.81
CA ASP A 26 21.36 -0.49 18.68
C ASP A 26 21.99 -1.20 17.49
N ASN A 27 22.43 -2.45 17.68
CA ASN A 27 22.95 -3.32 16.61
C ASN A 27 21.84 -3.91 15.72
N MET A 28 20.57 -3.65 16.03
CA MET A 28 19.46 -4.02 15.17
C MET A 28 19.50 -3.19 13.87
N TYR A 29 19.65 -3.89 12.74
CA TYR A 29 19.59 -3.28 11.42
C TYR A 29 18.13 -2.96 11.08
N ILE A 30 17.73 -1.71 11.31
CA ILE A 30 16.41 -1.18 10.94
C ILE A 30 16.56 -0.41 9.64
N ASN A 31 16.03 -0.96 8.55
CA ASN A 31 16.00 -0.27 7.27
C ASN A 31 14.67 0.48 7.13
N THR A 32 14.69 1.79 7.39
CA THR A 32 13.63 2.69 6.94
C THR A 32 13.97 3.12 5.52
N ALA A 33 13.61 2.29 4.56
CA ALA A 33 13.71 2.68 3.18
C ALA A 33 12.51 3.60 2.84
N GLN A 34 12.74 4.66 2.06
CA GLN A 34 11.64 5.47 1.51
C GLN A 34 10.63 4.59 0.74
N GLU A 35 11.12 3.45 0.24
CA GLU A 35 10.40 2.31 -0.30
C GLU A 35 10.83 1.05 0.47
N ILE A 36 9.95 0.35 1.19
CA ILE A 36 10.25 -1.02 1.66
C ILE A 36 10.80 -1.77 0.45
N SER A 37 11.99 -2.38 0.51
CA SER A 37 12.68 -2.93 -0.67
C SER A 37 11.70 -3.69 -1.60
N GLY A 38 11.37 -3.08 -2.76
CA GLY A 38 10.39 -3.61 -3.70
C GLY A 38 8.93 -3.16 -3.55
N ILE A 39 8.60 -2.13 -2.76
CA ILE A 39 7.26 -1.50 -2.65
C ILE A 39 7.43 -0.01 -3.01
N PRO A 40 6.86 0.47 -4.14
CA PRO A 40 7.15 1.82 -4.65
C PRO A 40 6.69 2.97 -3.74
N SER A 41 5.78 2.71 -2.79
CA SER A 41 5.16 3.76 -1.98
C SER A 41 4.36 3.20 -0.81
N SER A 42 4.54 3.79 0.37
CA SER A 42 3.78 3.44 1.56
C SER A 42 2.33 3.94 1.51
N TRP A 43 1.44 3.21 2.20
CA TRP A 43 0.03 3.60 2.36
C TRP A 43 -0.08 5.01 2.97
N PRO A 44 -0.96 5.89 2.47
CA PRO A 44 -0.99 7.29 2.89
C PRO A 44 -1.55 7.56 4.30
N GLY A 45 -1.96 6.54 5.05
CA GLY A 45 -2.51 6.70 6.39
C GLY A 45 -4.02 6.94 6.43
N TYR A 46 -4.70 6.98 5.28
CA TYR A 46 -6.14 7.12 5.15
C TYR A 46 -6.68 6.26 4.00
N VAL A 47 -7.98 5.94 4.04
CA VAL A 47 -8.67 5.15 3.02
C VAL A 47 -8.86 5.99 1.76
N LEU A 48 -8.55 5.44 0.58
CA LEU A 48 -8.92 6.07 -0.68
C LEU A 48 -10.31 5.59 -1.10
N GLU A 49 -11.22 6.53 -1.28
CA GLU A 49 -12.61 6.28 -1.64
C GLU A 49 -13.16 7.43 -2.50
N ASN A 50 -14.41 7.32 -2.95
CA ASN A 50 -15.01 8.33 -3.84
C ASN A 50 -14.87 9.75 -3.28
N GLY A 51 -14.32 10.65 -4.09
CA GLY A 51 -14.04 12.04 -3.71
C GLY A 51 -12.60 12.29 -3.25
N ALA A 52 -11.83 11.25 -2.90
CA ALA A 52 -10.40 11.39 -2.65
C ALA A 52 -9.66 11.85 -3.92
N SER A 53 -8.61 12.65 -3.75
CA SER A 53 -7.79 13.11 -4.87
C SER A 53 -6.32 13.31 -4.48
N GLY A 54 -5.47 13.47 -5.49
CA GLY A 54 -4.05 13.78 -5.34
C GLY A 54 -3.11 12.65 -5.76
N ASN A 55 -1.82 12.84 -5.48
CA ASN A 55 -0.74 11.98 -6.00
C ASN A 55 -0.88 10.51 -5.59
N LYS A 56 -1.42 10.23 -4.41
CA LYS A 56 -1.62 8.85 -3.92
C LYS A 56 -2.74 8.12 -4.68
N VAL A 57 -3.78 8.83 -5.08
CA VAL A 57 -4.81 8.28 -5.96
C VAL A 57 -4.22 8.01 -7.34
N ARG A 58 -3.50 8.99 -7.91
CA ARG A 58 -2.88 8.84 -9.23
C ARG A 58 -1.93 7.65 -9.29
N GLN A 59 -1.05 7.54 -8.31
CA GLN A 59 -0.10 6.43 -8.20
C GLN A 59 -0.81 5.07 -8.13
N MET A 60 -1.87 4.96 -7.33
CA MET A 60 -2.65 3.72 -7.24
C MET A 60 -3.34 3.40 -8.58
N GLN A 61 -3.88 4.41 -9.29
CA GLN A 61 -4.47 4.24 -10.62
C GLN A 61 -3.43 3.77 -11.65
N GLU A 62 -2.22 4.33 -11.64
CA GLU A 62 -1.11 3.90 -12.50
C GLU A 62 -0.72 2.45 -12.24
N GLN A 63 -0.59 2.05 -10.97
CA GLN A 63 -0.30 0.67 -10.59
C GLN A 63 -1.41 -0.29 -11.04
N LEU A 64 -2.68 0.05 -10.80
CA LEU A 64 -3.82 -0.74 -11.27
C LEU A 64 -3.82 -0.91 -12.79
N ASN A 65 -3.46 0.14 -13.55
CA ASN A 65 -3.41 0.07 -15.01
C ASN A 65 -2.30 -0.86 -15.53
N VAL A 66 -1.16 -0.92 -14.85
CA VAL A 66 -0.09 -1.88 -15.17
C VAL A 66 -0.55 -3.30 -14.88
N ILE A 67 -1.19 -3.52 -13.72
CA ILE A 67 -1.76 -4.83 -13.35
C ILE A 67 -2.83 -5.27 -14.35
N ALA A 68 -3.69 -4.35 -14.81
CA ALA A 68 -4.72 -4.62 -15.81
C ALA A 68 -4.16 -5.09 -17.17
N GLY A 69 -2.86 -4.86 -17.44
CA GLY A 69 -2.17 -5.44 -18.60
C GLY A 69 -2.04 -6.97 -18.52
N ALA A 70 -1.80 -7.51 -17.34
CA ALA A 70 -1.69 -8.96 -17.09
C ALA A 70 -3.02 -9.59 -16.63
N TYR A 71 -3.94 -8.79 -16.08
CA TYR A 71 -5.23 -9.23 -15.55
C TYR A 71 -6.39 -8.47 -16.25
N PRO A 72 -6.82 -8.90 -17.45
CA PRO A 72 -7.81 -8.16 -18.27
C PRO A 72 -9.20 -8.01 -17.64
N ALA A 73 -9.51 -8.80 -16.59
CA ALA A 73 -10.74 -8.66 -15.82
C ALA A 73 -10.81 -7.37 -15.00
N ILE A 74 -9.66 -6.72 -14.76
CA ILE A 74 -9.56 -5.43 -14.09
C ILE A 74 -9.65 -4.35 -15.16
N PRO A 75 -10.66 -3.45 -15.13
CA PRO A 75 -10.79 -2.41 -16.13
C PRO A 75 -9.64 -1.39 -15.99
N LYS A 76 -9.12 -0.95 -17.13
CA LYS A 76 -8.22 0.21 -17.17
C LYS A 76 -9.01 1.49 -16.86
N ILE A 77 -8.37 2.39 -16.15
CA ILE A 77 -8.95 3.66 -15.69
C ILE A 77 -8.05 4.83 -16.05
N THR A 78 -8.61 6.04 -16.06
CA THR A 78 -7.81 7.25 -16.20
C THR A 78 -7.00 7.48 -14.92
N ALA A 79 -5.69 7.67 -15.05
CA ALA A 79 -4.80 8.03 -13.93
C ALA A 79 -4.76 9.55 -13.73
N ASP A 80 -5.91 10.16 -13.46
CA ASP A 80 -6.07 11.61 -13.28
C ASP A 80 -5.77 12.08 -11.85
N GLY A 81 -5.68 11.16 -10.90
CA GLY A 81 -5.56 11.45 -9.47
C GLY A 81 -6.89 11.81 -8.81
N ILE A 82 -8.03 11.44 -9.42
CA ILE A 82 -9.37 11.64 -8.86
C ILE A 82 -10.02 10.26 -8.65
N TYR A 83 -10.40 9.98 -7.42
CA TYR A 83 -11.06 8.73 -7.07
C TYR A 83 -12.55 8.86 -7.34
N GLY A 84 -12.97 8.46 -8.53
CA GLY A 84 -14.37 8.45 -8.94
C GLY A 84 -14.97 7.03 -9.04
N PRO A 85 -16.23 6.91 -9.46
CA PRO A 85 -16.94 5.63 -9.58
C PRO A 85 -16.20 4.58 -10.42
N ALA A 86 -15.54 5.00 -11.51
CA ALA A 86 -14.74 4.10 -12.34
C ALA A 86 -13.52 3.53 -11.58
N THR A 87 -12.87 4.35 -10.74
CA THR A 87 -11.77 3.88 -9.89
C THR A 87 -12.29 2.91 -8.83
N ALA A 88 -13.43 3.21 -8.21
CA ALA A 88 -14.06 2.32 -7.23
C ALA A 88 -14.44 0.95 -7.83
N GLU A 89 -14.94 0.93 -9.07
CA GLU A 89 -15.24 -0.30 -9.80
C GLU A 89 -13.98 -1.10 -10.09
N ALA A 90 -12.93 -0.46 -10.60
CA ALA A 90 -11.65 -1.11 -10.86
C ALA A 90 -11.04 -1.72 -9.60
N VAL A 91 -11.09 -0.99 -8.47
CA VAL A 91 -10.64 -1.50 -7.16
C VAL A 91 -11.50 -2.67 -6.71
N ARG A 92 -12.82 -2.63 -6.89
CA ARG A 92 -13.71 -3.76 -6.56
C ARG A 92 -13.37 -5.01 -7.37
N LYS A 93 -13.08 -4.85 -8.68
CA LYS A 93 -12.63 -5.95 -9.53
C LYS A 93 -11.27 -6.50 -9.12
N PHE A 94 -10.31 -5.61 -8.81
CA PHE A 94 -9.03 -6.03 -8.25
C PHE A 94 -9.23 -6.84 -6.96
N GLN A 95 -10.05 -6.34 -6.03
CA GLN A 95 -10.34 -7.02 -4.78
C GLN A 95 -10.93 -8.42 -5.02
N SER A 96 -11.90 -8.53 -5.91
CA SER A 96 -12.51 -9.81 -6.31
C SER A 96 -11.47 -10.80 -6.86
N VAL A 97 -10.62 -10.35 -7.79
CA VAL A 97 -9.57 -11.17 -8.43
C VAL A 97 -8.57 -11.71 -7.41
N PHE A 98 -8.23 -10.92 -6.38
CA PHE A 98 -7.21 -11.28 -5.39
C PHE A 98 -7.79 -11.70 -4.03
N GLY A 99 -9.09 -12.02 -3.96
CA GLY A 99 -9.73 -12.59 -2.77
C GLY A 99 -9.82 -11.63 -1.57
N LEU A 100 -9.87 -10.32 -1.84
CA LEU A 100 -10.10 -9.29 -0.82
C LEU A 100 -11.60 -8.96 -0.71
N PRO A 101 -12.05 -8.39 0.43
CA PRO A 101 -13.40 -7.82 0.52
C PRO A 101 -13.63 -6.78 -0.58
N GLU A 102 -14.71 -6.94 -1.34
CA GLU A 102 -15.08 -6.10 -2.47
C GLU A 102 -15.71 -4.76 -2.02
N THR A 103 -14.97 -3.94 -1.30
CA THR A 103 -15.46 -2.64 -0.80
C THR A 103 -15.49 -1.58 -1.89
N GLY A 104 -14.62 -1.68 -2.91
CA GLY A 104 -14.35 -0.60 -3.86
C GLY A 104 -13.60 0.58 -3.24
N THR A 105 -13.04 0.41 -2.04
CA THR A 105 -12.19 1.39 -1.33
C THR A 105 -10.80 0.81 -1.10
N VAL A 106 -9.79 1.67 -1.02
CA VAL A 106 -8.40 1.25 -0.81
C VAL A 106 -7.99 1.55 0.64
N ASP A 107 -8.15 0.54 1.49
CA ASP A 107 -7.55 0.50 2.81
C ASP A 107 -6.08 0.03 2.75
N TYR A 108 -5.43 -0.09 3.91
CA TYR A 108 -4.02 -0.53 3.96
C TYR A 108 -3.82 -1.92 3.33
N ARG A 109 -4.77 -2.85 3.50
CA ARG A 109 -4.67 -4.21 2.96
C ARG A 109 -4.71 -4.19 1.44
N THR A 110 -5.68 -3.45 0.89
CA THR A 110 -5.84 -3.28 -0.55
C THR A 110 -4.63 -2.56 -1.16
N TRP A 111 -4.13 -1.50 -0.51
CA TRP A 111 -2.95 -0.77 -0.96
C TRP A 111 -1.73 -1.67 -1.11
N TYR A 112 -1.38 -2.41 -0.06
CA TYR A 112 -0.21 -3.28 -0.11
C TYR A 112 -0.39 -4.46 -1.06
N LYS A 113 -1.62 -4.96 -1.23
CA LYS A 113 -1.89 -5.98 -2.25
C LYS A 113 -1.70 -5.45 -3.67
N ILE A 114 -2.17 -4.24 -3.98
CA ILE A 114 -1.92 -3.58 -5.27
C ILE A 114 -0.41 -3.46 -5.50
N SER A 115 0.33 -2.96 -4.51
CA SER A 115 1.78 -2.80 -4.64
C SER A 115 2.53 -4.12 -4.85
N GLU A 116 2.16 -5.18 -4.13
CA GLU A 116 2.75 -6.51 -4.27
C GLU A 116 2.57 -7.04 -5.71
N ILE A 117 1.33 -6.98 -6.22
CA ILE A 117 1.02 -7.47 -7.56
C ILE A 117 1.68 -6.60 -8.62
N TYR A 118 1.68 -5.28 -8.47
CA TYR A 118 2.36 -4.35 -9.38
C TYR A 118 3.83 -4.71 -9.57
N VAL A 119 4.55 -4.97 -8.48
CA VAL A 119 5.97 -5.34 -8.51
C VAL A 119 6.18 -6.73 -9.13
N GLY A 120 5.26 -7.66 -8.87
CA GLY A 120 5.26 -8.98 -9.50
C GLY A 120 5.12 -8.90 -11.02
N VAL A 121 4.15 -8.11 -11.52
CA VAL A 121 3.89 -7.99 -12.97
C VAL A 121 4.94 -7.14 -13.68
N SER A 122 5.47 -6.09 -13.05
CA SER A 122 6.47 -5.21 -13.67
C SER A 122 7.78 -5.94 -13.93
N ARG A 123 8.23 -6.78 -12.98
CA ARG A 123 9.44 -7.60 -13.15
C ARG A 123 9.31 -8.62 -14.28
N ILE A 124 8.11 -9.14 -14.55
CA ILE A 124 7.88 -10.05 -15.68
C ILE A 124 7.98 -9.28 -17.00
N ALA A 125 7.45 -8.06 -17.04
CA ALA A 125 7.50 -7.21 -18.24
C ALA A 125 8.92 -6.74 -18.60
N GLU A 126 9.86 -6.69 -17.64
CA GLU A 126 11.26 -6.35 -17.87
C GLU A 126 12.11 -7.50 -18.46
N LEU A 127 11.57 -8.72 -18.53
CA LEU A 127 12.29 -9.93 -18.98
C LEU A 127 11.98 -10.32 -20.44
N VAL A 128 11.17 -9.55 -21.16
CA VAL A 128 10.71 -9.81 -22.54
C VAL A 128 11.23 -8.81 -23.55
#